data_AF-A0A2N1MHF3-F1
#
_entry.id   AF-A0A2N1MHF3-F1
#
_cell.length_a   1.000
_cell.length_b   1.000
_cell.length_c   1.000
_cell.angle_alpha   90.00
_cell.angle_beta   90.00
_cell.angle_gamma   90.00
#
_symmetry.space_group_name_H-M   'P 1'
#
loop_
_entity.id
_entity.type
_entity.pdbx_description
1 polymer ?
#
loop_
_entity_poly.entity_id
_entity_poly.type
_entity_poly.pdbx_seq_one_letter_code
_entity_poly.pdbx_strand_id
1 'polypeptide(L)'
;MNLLIGLLSNAIEEDNNRVSYLVQKAEILAEIELFYLLPHQRRWQAWFPEVIHYYADADKTRIEIERLIKEGEWDNKEFIKMQEKLLEQLQIK
;
A
#
# COMPACT_ATOMS: atom_id res chain seq x y z
N MET A 1 1.15 -23.62 -28.51
CA MET A 1 0.33 -22.54 -27.91
C MET A 1 0.00 -22.79 -26.45
N ASN A 2 -0.45 -23.99 -26.05
CA ASN A 2 -0.82 -24.29 -24.66
C ASN A 2 0.35 -24.29 -23.65
N LEU A 3 1.56 -24.65 -24.11
CA LEU A 3 2.77 -24.63 -23.27
C LEU A 3 3.17 -23.19 -22.88
N LEU A 4 3.08 -22.25 -23.84
CA LEU A 4 3.36 -20.83 -23.58
C LEU A 4 2.32 -20.23 -22.63
N ILE A 5 1.03 -20.57 -22.81
CA ILE A 5 -0.05 -20.12 -21.92
C ILE A 5 0.17 -20.68 -20.51
N GLY A 6 0.54 -21.95 -20.36
CA GLY A 6 0.85 -22.55 -19.06
C GLY A 6 2.05 -21.93 -18.36
N LEU A 7 3.13 -21.64 -19.09
CA LEU A 7 4.31 -20.95 -18.55
C LEU A 7 3.96 -19.51 -18.13
N LEU A 8 3.15 -18.81 -18.92
CA LEU A 8 2.71 -17.45 -18.60
C LEU A 8 1.79 -17.42 -17.37
N SER A 9 0.85 -18.36 -17.25
CA SER A 9 -0.02 -18.46 -16.07
C SER A 9 0.77 -18.71 -14.79
N ASN A 10 1.77 -19.59 -14.83
CA ASN A 10 2.62 -19.83 -13.66
C ASN A 10 3.42 -18.60 -13.25
N ALA A 11 4.00 -17.87 -14.22
CA ALA A 11 4.72 -16.62 -13.95
C ALA A 11 3.79 -15.55 -13.38
N ILE A 12 2.57 -15.41 -13.92
CA ILE A 12 1.56 -14.49 -13.38
C ILE A 12 1.17 -14.88 -11.96
N GLU A 13 0.99 -16.17 -11.66
CA GLU A 13 0.62 -16.61 -10.31
C GLU A 13 1.72 -16.34 -9.28
N GLU A 14 2.98 -16.52 -9.67
CA GLU A 14 4.16 -16.19 -8.85
C GLU A 14 4.28 -14.68 -8.60
N ASP A 15 3.99 -13.86 -9.62
CA ASP A 15 4.09 -12.40 -9.57
C ASP A 15 2.79 -11.67 -9.17
N ASN A 16 1.68 -12.38 -8.94
CA ASN A 16 0.38 -11.80 -8.54
C ASN A 16 0.38 -11.37 -7.07
N ASN A 17 1.28 -10.44 -6.75
CA ASN A 17 1.40 -9.84 -5.44
C ASN A 17 0.65 -8.50 -5.40
N ARG A 18 -0.47 -8.50 -4.68
CA ARG A 18 -1.28 -7.30 -4.43
C ARG A 18 -0.49 -6.17 -3.78
N VAL A 19 0.49 -6.48 -2.93
CA VAL A 19 1.35 -5.48 -2.30
C VAL A 19 2.22 -4.80 -3.35
N SER A 20 2.89 -5.57 -4.21
CA SER A 20 3.71 -5.03 -5.31
C SER A 20 2.89 -4.16 -6.26
N TYR A 21 1.64 -4.53 -6.54
CA TYR A 21 0.72 -3.71 -7.33
C TYR A 21 0.43 -2.35 -6.65
N LEU A 22 0.17 -2.34 -5.35
CA LEU A 22 -0.11 -1.10 -4.61
C LEU A 22 1.12 -0.18 -4.54
N VAL A 23 2.32 -0.75 -4.36
CA VAL A 23 3.59 -0.01 -4.38
C VAL A 23 3.80 0.65 -5.74
N GLN A 24 3.73 -0.12 -6.83
CA GLN A 24 3.87 0.41 -8.20
C GLN A 24 2.80 1.47 -8.50
N LYS A 25 1.57 1.26 -8.04
CA LYS A 25 0.50 2.25 -8.20
C LYS A 25 0.83 3.57 -7.50
N ALA A 26 1.41 3.53 -6.29
CA ALA A 26 1.83 4.71 -5.57
C ALA A 26 3.01 5.43 -6.26
N GLU A 27 3.99 4.68 -6.76
CA GLU A 27 5.12 5.22 -7.53
C GLU A 27 4.65 5.95 -8.79
N ILE A 28 3.78 5.31 -9.59
CA ILE A 28 3.21 5.92 -10.80
C ILE A 28 2.41 7.18 -10.47
N LEU A 29 1.64 7.18 -9.37
CA LEU A 29 0.90 8.37 -8.94
C LEU A 29 1.85 9.53 -8.57
N ALA A 30 2.94 9.25 -7.86
CA ALA A 30 3.96 10.25 -7.53
C ALA A 30 4.65 10.80 -8.78
N GLU A 31 4.96 9.96 -9.77
CA GLU A 31 5.52 10.40 -11.05
C GLU A 31 4.55 11.28 -11.84
N ILE A 32 3.26 10.90 -11.90
CA ILE A 32 2.22 11.71 -12.53
C ILE A 32 2.12 13.08 -11.84
N GLU A 33 2.11 13.10 -10.51
CA GLU A 33 2.03 14.34 -9.74
C GLU A 33 3.22 15.26 -10.01
N LEU A 34 4.43 14.71 -10.03
CA LEU A 34 5.66 15.48 -10.18
C LEU A 34 5.85 16.03 -11.60
N PHE A 35 5.54 15.23 -12.63
CA PHE A 35 5.92 15.54 -14.01
C PHE A 35 4.76 16.00 -14.91
N TYR A 36 3.51 15.63 -14.61
CA TYR A 36 2.42 15.75 -15.58
C TYR A 36 1.27 16.67 -15.14
N LEU A 37 1.31 17.28 -13.94
CA LEU A 37 0.20 18.07 -13.41
C LEU A 37 0.52 19.54 -13.10
N LEU A 38 -0.45 20.41 -13.42
CA LEU A 38 -0.43 21.81 -13.02
C LEU A 38 -0.77 21.98 -11.52
N PRO A 39 -0.31 23.06 -10.86
CA PRO A 39 -0.51 23.27 -9.42
C PRO A 39 -1.96 23.22 -8.94
N HIS A 40 -2.94 23.51 -9.79
CA HIS A 40 -4.36 23.45 -9.44
C HIS A 40 -4.95 22.03 -9.54
N GLN A 41 -4.41 21.17 -10.40
CA GLN A 41 -4.82 19.77 -10.54
C GLN A 41 -4.33 18.93 -9.36
N ARG A 42 -3.13 19.24 -8.82
CA ARG A 42 -2.59 18.59 -7.61
C ARG A 42 -3.44 18.82 -6.36
N ARG A 43 -4.24 19.88 -6.34
CA ARG A 43 -5.15 20.19 -5.22
C ARG A 43 -6.48 19.43 -5.31
N TRP A 44 -6.70 18.64 -6.35
CA TRP A 44 -7.89 17.81 -6.47
C TRP A 44 -7.72 16.51 -5.68
N GLN A 45 -8.19 16.54 -4.43
CA GLN A 45 -8.15 15.38 -3.52
C GLN A 45 -8.85 14.14 -4.06
N ALA A 46 -9.82 14.31 -4.96
CA ALA A 46 -10.48 13.17 -5.63
C ALA A 46 -9.54 12.40 -6.56
N TRP A 47 -8.50 13.06 -7.10
CA TRP A 47 -7.55 12.47 -8.05
C TRP A 47 -6.22 12.12 -7.36
N PHE A 48 -5.80 12.93 -6.39
CA PHE A 48 -4.58 12.73 -5.58
C PHE A 48 -4.96 12.71 -4.10
N PRO A 49 -5.43 11.55 -3.59
CA PRO A 49 -5.74 11.42 -2.19
C PRO A 49 -4.44 11.42 -1.37
N GLU A 50 -4.47 12.05 -0.22
CA GLU A 50 -3.35 12.05 0.74
C GLU A 50 -3.10 10.65 1.32
N VAL A 51 -4.15 9.82 1.42
CA VAL A 51 -4.09 8.44 1.94
C VAL A 51 -4.81 7.48 1.00
N ILE A 52 -4.19 6.33 0.72
CA ILE A 52 -4.78 5.25 -0.08
C ILE A 52 -5.25 4.13 0.83
N HIS A 53 -6.56 3.86 0.84
CA HIS A 53 -7.13 2.74 1.58
C HIS A 53 -7.12 1.46 0.75
N TYR A 54 -6.73 0.35 1.36
CA TYR A 54 -6.81 -0.98 0.77
C TYR A 54 -7.27 -2.01 1.78
N TYR A 55 -7.83 -3.11 1.29
CA TYR A 55 -8.21 -4.23 2.13
C TYR A 55 -6.97 -5.06 2.47
N ALA A 56 -6.74 -5.25 3.77
CA ALA A 56 -5.72 -6.12 4.31
C ALA A 56 -6.36 -7.16 5.23
N ASP A 57 -5.73 -8.32 5.34
CA ASP A 57 -6.12 -9.37 6.28
C ASP A 57 -5.71 -8.96 7.70
N ALA A 58 -6.67 -8.97 8.63
CA ALA A 58 -6.45 -8.46 9.99
C ALA A 58 -5.36 -9.22 10.75
N ASP A 59 -5.26 -10.54 10.55
CA ASP A 59 -4.28 -11.37 11.26
C ASP A 59 -2.87 -11.15 10.70
N LYS A 60 -2.74 -11.07 9.37
CA LYS A 60 -1.46 -10.72 8.72
C LYS A 60 -1.00 -9.31 9.11
N THR A 61 -1.94 -8.37 9.15
CA THR A 61 -1.64 -6.99 9.56
C THR A 61 -1.17 -6.95 11.01
N ARG A 62 -1.79 -7.69 11.93
CA ARG A 62 -1.34 -7.75 13.33
C ARG A 62 0.11 -8.23 13.45
N ILE A 63 0.47 -9.32 12.77
CA ILE A 63 1.82 -9.90 12.80
C ILE A 63 2.87 -8.89 12.31
N GLU A 64 2.59 -8.20 11.21
CA GLU A 64 3.55 -7.24 10.65
C GLU A 64 3.70 -6.00 11.52
N ILE A 65 2.61 -5.51 12.13
CA ILE A 65 2.68 -4.37 13.07
C ILE A 65 3.52 -4.73 14.29
N GLU A 66 3.31 -5.90 14.90
CA GLU A 66 4.12 -6.37 16.04
C GLU A 66 5.61 -6.48 15.67
N ARG A 67 5.91 -6.95 14.45
CA ARG A 67 7.27 -6.99 13.92
C ARG A 67 7.86 -5.58 13.78
N LEU A 68 7.14 -4.64 13.17
CA LEU A 68 7.59 -3.25 12.99
C LEU A 68 7.83 -2.54 14.33
N ILE A 69 6.98 -2.78 15.34
CA ILE A 69 7.16 -2.25 16.69
C ILE A 69 8.45 -2.80 17.32
N LYS A 70 8.71 -4.11 17.15
CA LYS A 70 9.93 -4.75 17.66
C LYS A 70 11.20 -4.26 16.97
N GLU A 71 11.12 -3.99 15.67
CA GLU A 71 12.22 -3.45 14.86
C GLU A 71 12.42 -1.93 15.06
N GLY A 72 11.45 -1.24 15.68
CA GLY A 72 11.49 0.20 15.95
C GLY A 72 11.11 1.06 14.74
N GLU A 73 10.54 0.46 13.69
CA GLU A 73 10.18 1.11 12.42
C GLU A 73 8.73 1.61 12.38
N TRP A 74 7.96 1.39 13.46
CA TRP A 74 6.53 1.71 13.51
C TRP A 74 6.21 3.21 13.63
N ASP A 75 7.15 4.02 14.13
CA ASP A 75 6.86 5.41 14.54
C ASP A 75 6.85 6.37 13.34
N ASN A 76 5.65 6.76 12.88
CA ASN A 76 5.46 7.78 11.85
C ASN A 76 4.79 9.03 12.45
N LYS A 77 5.56 10.11 12.53
CA LYS A 77 5.14 11.39 13.13
C LYS A 77 3.95 12.06 12.43
N GLU A 78 3.68 11.74 11.17
CA GLU A 78 2.63 12.41 10.38
C GLU A 78 1.24 11.80 10.61
N PHE A 79 1.14 10.50 10.95
CA PHE A 79 -0.14 9.78 10.99
C PHE A 79 -0.47 9.14 12.35
N ILE A 80 0.03 9.71 13.45
CA ILE A 80 -0.11 9.17 14.82
C ILE A 80 -1.57 8.80 15.16
N LYS A 81 -2.53 9.69 14.90
CA LYS A 81 -3.96 9.43 15.20
C LYS A 81 -4.54 8.24 14.43
N MET A 82 -4.09 8.03 13.20
CA MET A 82 -4.54 6.89 12.38
C MET A 82 -3.91 5.59 12.88
N GLN A 83 -2.63 5.64 13.30
CA GLN A 83 -1.94 4.50 13.90
C GLN A 83 -2.59 4.08 15.21
N GLU A 84 -2.89 5.02 16.12
CA GLU A 84 -3.58 4.73 17.38
C GLU A 84 -4.93 4.05 17.15
N LYS A 85 -5.72 4.59 16.21
CA LYS A 85 -7.01 4.00 15.84
C LYS A 85 -6.86 2.60 15.24
N LEU A 86 -5.83 2.38 14.43
CA LEU A 86 -5.54 1.06 13.86
C LEU A 86 -5.17 0.04 14.94
N LEU A 87 -4.34 0.42 15.91
CA LEU A 87 -3.98 -0.43 17.04
C LEU A 87 -5.21 -0.79 17.88
N GLU A 88 -6.09 0.18 18.15
CA GLU A 88 -7.36 -0.04 18.84
C GLU A 88 -8.26 -1.04 18.08
N GLN A 89 -8.41 -0.86 16.76
CA GLN A 89 -9.22 -1.76 15.93
C GLN A 89 -8.64 -3.18 15.83
N LEU A 90 -7.32 -3.32 15.84
CA LEU A 90 -6.63 -4.60 15.77
C LEU A 90 -6.43 -5.25 17.15
N GLN A 91 -6.82 -4.56 18.22
CA GLN A 91 -6.68 -4.98 19.62
C GLN A 91 -5.22 -5.26 20.02
N ILE A 92 -4.30 -4.47 19.46
CA ILE A 92 -2.86 -4.53 19.77
C ILE A 92 -2.61 -3.59 20.95
N LYS A 93 -1.99 -4.11 22.02
CA LYS A 93 -1.72 -3.39 23.28
C LYS A 93 -0.39 -2.65 23.26
#